data_AF-A0A1H6K4E8-F1
#
_entry.id   AF-A0A1H6K4E8-F1
#
_cell.length_a   1.000
_cell.length_b   1.000
_cell.length_c   1.000
_cell.angle_alpha   90.00
_cell.angle_beta   90.00
_cell.angle_gamma   90.00
#
_symmetry.space_group_name_H-M   'P 1'
#
loop_
_entity.id
_entity.type
_entity.pdbx_description
1 polymer ?
#
loop_
_entity_poly.entity_id
_entity_poly.type
_entity_poly.pdbx_seq_one_letter_code
_entity_poly.pdbx_strand_id
1 'polypeptide(L)'
;MALVLESFNDDSISRELYQFLAANFHQDWDLEADDWQGIVDNYIDEDPTPGPLLLLAEQIDELRGSRQEPQLNEFLVRQVGVDYSPTPLSYGEWLKEIANRLRLRITQTGPGTPTPQD
;
A
#
# COMPACT_ATOMS: atom_id res chain seq x y z
N MET A 1 21.83 -29.01 1.70
CA MET A 1 21.16 -27.80 1.19
C MET A 1 19.68 -27.92 1.47
N ALA A 2 19.18 -27.10 2.38
CA ALA A 2 17.76 -26.81 2.50
C ALA A 2 17.66 -25.28 2.44
N LEU A 3 17.05 -24.76 1.38
CA LEU A 3 16.64 -23.36 1.32
C LEU A 3 15.52 -23.22 2.35
N VAL A 4 15.84 -22.65 3.51
CA VAL A 4 14.82 -22.10 4.39
C VAL A 4 14.20 -20.98 3.57
N LEU A 5 12.94 -21.16 3.16
CA LEU A 5 12.09 -20.03 2.79
C LEU A 5 11.96 -19.23 4.07
N GLU A 6 12.85 -18.25 4.25
CA GLU A 6 12.75 -17.30 5.34
C GLU A 6 11.36 -16.65 5.23
N SER A 7 10.56 -16.81 6.27
CA SER A 7 9.30 -16.09 6.39
C SER A 7 9.64 -14.62 6.50
N PHE A 8 9.68 -13.91 5.38
CA PHE A 8 9.89 -12.45 5.34
C PHE A 8 8.76 -11.68 6.03
N ASN A 9 7.70 -12.37 6.45
CA ASN A 9 6.68 -11.84 7.32
C ASN A 9 6.86 -12.43 8.73
N ASP A 10 7.23 -11.60 9.71
CA ASP A 10 7.30 -11.97 11.13
C ASP A 10 5.89 -12.09 11.76
N ASP A 11 4.90 -12.58 10.99
CA ASP A 11 3.44 -12.56 11.26
C ASP A 11 2.87 -11.20 11.71
N SER A 12 3.62 -10.12 11.50
CA SER A 12 3.32 -8.81 12.10
C SER A 12 2.45 -7.89 11.23
N ILE A 13 2.23 -8.27 9.96
CA ILE A 13 1.23 -7.69 9.04
C ILE A 13 0.57 -8.81 8.22
N SER A 14 -0.56 -8.53 7.57
CA SER A 14 -1.20 -9.50 6.67
C SER A 14 -0.35 -9.75 5.41
N ARG A 15 -0.58 -10.90 4.75
CA ARG A 15 0.07 -11.20 3.47
C ARG A 15 -0.34 -10.19 2.40
N GLU A 16 -1.60 -9.76 2.40
CA GLU A 16 -2.15 -8.83 1.42
C GLU A 16 -1.51 -7.43 1.56
N LEU A 17 -1.31 -6.94 2.79
CA LEU A 17 -0.59 -5.70 3.04
C LEU A 17 0.89 -5.82 2.66
N TYR A 18 1.53 -6.95 3.00
CA TYR A 18 2.91 -7.22 2.60
C TYR A 18 3.05 -7.20 1.06
N GLN A 19 2.17 -7.90 0.34
CA GLN A 19 2.18 -7.95 -1.12
C GLN A 19 1.94 -6.58 -1.73
N PHE A 20 0.96 -5.82 -1.24
CA PHE A 20 0.73 -4.46 -1.71
C PHE A 20 2.00 -3.61 -1.56
N LEU A 21 2.62 -3.57 -0.37
CA LEU A 21 3.79 -2.72 -0.14
C LEU A 21 5.02 -3.19 -0.93
N ALA A 22 5.35 -4.48 -0.88
CA ALA A 22 6.58 -5.02 -1.47
C ALA A 22 6.51 -5.11 -3.00
N ALA A 23 5.34 -5.42 -3.57
CA ALA A 23 5.19 -5.60 -5.01
C ALA A 23 4.94 -4.29 -5.78
N ASN A 24 4.52 -3.21 -5.11
CA ASN A 24 4.27 -1.91 -5.75
C ASN A 24 5.37 -0.89 -5.47
N PHE A 25 6.06 -0.97 -4.32
CA PHE A 25 7.13 -0.04 -3.95
C PHE A 25 8.50 -0.73 -3.96
N HIS A 26 8.76 -1.55 -4.98
CA HIS A 26 10.06 -2.20 -5.23
C HIS A 26 11.05 -1.24 -5.90
N GLN A 27 12.30 -1.65 -6.09
CA GLN A 27 13.42 -0.82 -6.60
C GLN A 27 13.19 -0.11 -7.94
N ASP A 28 12.29 -0.64 -8.76
CA ASP A 28 11.99 -0.12 -10.10
C ASP A 28 10.64 0.60 -10.15
N TRP A 29 10.06 0.97 -8.99
CA TRP A 29 8.76 1.64 -8.92
C TRP A 29 8.71 2.90 -9.80
N ASP A 30 9.82 3.62 -9.91
CA ASP A 30 9.93 4.86 -10.71
C ASP A 30 9.90 4.62 -12.22
N LEU A 31 10.00 3.36 -12.67
CA LEU A 31 9.76 3.00 -14.07
C LEU A 31 8.26 2.81 -14.38
N GLU A 32 7.45 2.57 -13.36
CA GLU A 32 6.01 2.28 -13.50
C GLU A 32 5.14 3.54 -13.32
N ALA A 33 5.59 4.49 -12.49
CA ALA A 33 4.94 5.79 -12.33
C ALA A 33 5.91 6.88 -11.87
N ASP A 34 5.55 8.14 -12.17
CA ASP A 34 6.34 9.32 -11.79
C ASP A 34 6.39 9.55 -10.26
N ASP A 35 5.38 9.09 -9.53
CA ASP A 35 5.26 9.25 -8.08
C ASP A 35 4.47 8.10 -7.41
N TRP A 36 4.44 8.10 -6.08
CA TRP A 36 3.72 7.08 -5.32
C TRP A 36 2.21 7.10 -5.59
N GLN A 37 1.65 8.25 -5.95
CA GLN A 37 0.22 8.36 -6.28
C GLN A 37 -0.10 7.55 -7.52
N GLY A 38 0.73 7.65 -8.56
CA GLY A 38 0.58 6.85 -9.78
C GLY A 38 0.71 5.35 -9.52
N ILE A 39 1.62 4.93 -8.63
CA ILE A 39 1.72 3.52 -8.20
C ILE A 39 0.42 3.04 -7.55
N VAL A 40 -0.13 3.81 -6.61
CA VAL A 40 -1.38 3.44 -5.93
C VAL A 40 -2.57 3.47 -6.89
N ASP A 41 -2.57 4.40 -7.86
CA ASP A 41 -3.59 4.45 -8.91
C ASP A 41 -3.52 3.24 -9.84
N ASN A 42 -2.33 2.83 -10.27
CA ASN A 42 -2.13 1.62 -11.07
C ASN A 42 -2.70 0.39 -10.33
N TYR A 43 -2.35 0.21 -9.04
CA TYR A 43 -2.90 -0.86 -8.21
C TYR A 43 -4.44 -0.81 -8.12
N ILE A 44 -5.01 0.38 -7.98
CA ILE A 44 -6.46 0.61 -7.94
C ILE A 44 -7.15 0.30 -9.27
N ASP A 45 -6.47 0.53 -10.39
CA ASP A 45 -7.03 0.36 -11.74
C ASP A 45 -6.85 -1.08 -12.27
N GLU A 46 -6.04 -1.90 -11.62
CA GLU A 46 -5.98 -3.37 -11.79
C GLU A 46 -7.25 -4.11 -11.26
N ASP A 47 -8.29 -3.36 -10.89
CA ASP A 47 -9.62 -3.80 -10.44
C ASP A 47 -9.72 -4.50 -9.05
N PRO A 48 -9.03 -4.04 -7.99
CA PRO A 48 -9.39 -4.41 -6.63
C PRO A 48 -10.78 -3.88 -6.27
N THR A 49 -11.69 -4.81 -5.96
CA THR A 49 -13.04 -4.47 -5.48
C THR A 49 -13.01 -3.59 -4.20
N PRO A 50 -14.08 -2.85 -3.87
CA PRO A 50 -14.10 -1.93 -2.73
C PRO A 50 -13.77 -2.55 -1.36
N GLY A 51 -14.11 -3.83 -1.15
CA GLY A 51 -13.85 -4.53 0.11
C GLY A 51 -12.35 -4.67 0.42
N PRO A 52 -11.55 -5.29 -0.47
CA PRO A 52 -10.09 -5.31 -0.39
C PRO A 52 -9.44 -3.94 -0.19
N LEU A 53 -9.91 -2.90 -0.88
CA LEU A 53 -9.38 -1.53 -0.71
C LEU A 53 -9.60 -1.00 0.70
N LEU A 54 -10.79 -1.23 1.28
CA LEU A 54 -11.11 -0.81 2.64
C LEU A 54 -10.25 -1.56 3.66
N LEU A 55 -10.15 -2.87 3.51
CA LEU A 55 -9.35 -3.73 4.39
C LEU A 55 -7.87 -3.31 4.37
N LEU A 56 -7.33 -3.03 3.19
CA LEU A 56 -5.94 -2.60 3.05
C LEU A 56 -5.72 -1.24 3.74
N ALA A 57 -6.65 -0.29 3.59
CA ALA A 57 -6.58 1.00 4.26
C ALA A 57 -6.62 0.87 5.80
N GLU A 58 -7.44 -0.04 6.34
CA GLU A 58 -7.50 -0.34 7.78
C GLU A 58 -6.19 -0.96 8.28
N GLN A 59 -5.64 -1.94 7.55
CA GLN A 59 -4.36 -2.58 7.88
C GLN A 59 -3.19 -1.59 7.86
N ILE A 60 -3.20 -0.63 6.93
CA ILE A 60 -2.21 0.46 6.90
C ILE A 60 -2.32 1.32 8.18
N ASP A 61 -3.53 1.67 8.62
CA ASP A 61 -3.71 2.44 9.85
C ASP A 61 -3.27 1.68 11.11
N GLU A 62 -3.51 0.36 11.17
CA GLU A 62 -3.03 -0.50 12.25
C GLU A 62 -1.48 -0.58 12.28
N LEU A 63 -0.85 -0.76 11.11
CA LEU A 63 0.60 -0.74 10.99
C LEU A 63 1.18 0.58 11.51
N ARG A 64 0.60 1.71 11.11
CA ARG A 64 1.00 3.05 11.56
C ARG A 64 0.79 3.25 13.07
N GLY A 65 -0.31 2.74 13.63
CA GLY A 65 -0.63 2.86 15.05
C GLY A 65 0.21 1.98 15.96
N SER A 66 0.76 0.87 15.45
CA SER A 66 1.52 -0.11 16.22
C SER A 66 3.01 0.20 16.37
N ARG A 67 3.55 1.16 15.61
CA ARG A 67 4.99 1.47 15.57
C ARG A 67 5.23 2.97 15.59
N GLN A 68 6.28 3.41 16.30
CA GLN A 68 6.77 4.78 16.16
C GLN A 68 7.59 4.91 14.88
N GLU A 69 7.80 6.15 14.41
CA GLU A 69 8.39 6.45 13.10
C GLU A 69 9.74 5.75 12.83
N PRO A 70 10.72 5.70 13.74
CA PRO A 70 11.98 4.99 13.48
C PRO A 70 11.79 3.48 13.26
N GLN A 71 10.93 2.83 14.05
CA GLN A 71 10.63 1.41 13.95
C GLN A 71 9.80 1.10 12.71
N LEU A 72 8.90 2.01 12.33
CA LEU A 72 8.11 1.91 11.10
C LEU A 72 9.02 1.99 9.86
N ASN A 73 9.96 2.94 9.83
CA ASN A 73 10.98 3.03 8.78
C ASN A 73 11.79 1.73 8.69
N GLU A 74 12.38 1.30 9.81
CA GLU A 74 13.19 0.08 9.84
C GLU A 74 12.39 -1.14 9.35
N PHE A 75 11.14 -1.29 9.80
CA PHE A 75 10.26 -2.36 9.37
C PHE A 75 9.97 -2.33 7.86
N LEU A 76 9.56 -1.18 7.32
CA LEU A 76 9.21 -1.04 5.91
C LEU A 76 10.43 -1.28 5.00
N VAL A 77 11.58 -0.70 5.34
CA VAL A 77 12.78 -0.77 4.48
C VAL A 77 13.51 -2.11 4.64
N ARG A 78 13.63 -2.64 5.86
CA ARG A 78 14.47 -3.82 6.12
C ARG A 78 13.71 -5.14 6.11
N GLN A 79 12.44 -5.15 6.48
CA GLN A 79 11.66 -6.38 6.57
C GLN A 79 10.70 -6.53 5.40
N VAL A 80 9.98 -5.47 5.04
CA VAL A 80 9.04 -5.49 3.90
C VAL A 80 9.77 -5.34 2.57
N GLY A 81 10.83 -4.53 2.52
CA GLY A 81 11.61 -4.27 1.31
C GLY A 81 11.08 -3.10 0.47
N VAL A 82 10.42 -2.14 1.10
CA VAL A 82 9.98 -0.89 0.45
C VAL A 82 11.20 -0.05 0.07
N ASP A 83 11.35 0.24 -1.22
CA ASP A 83 12.45 1.05 -1.77
C ASP A 83 12.07 2.54 -1.91
N TYR A 84 10.79 2.87 -1.79
CA TYR A 84 10.30 4.24 -1.85
C TYR A 84 10.73 5.07 -0.62
N SER A 85 11.25 6.29 -0.86
CA SER A 85 11.54 7.29 0.18
C SER A 85 10.51 8.42 0.16
N PRO A 86 9.70 8.60 1.23
CA PRO A 86 8.57 9.54 1.23
C PRO A 86 8.93 11.00 1.46
N THR A 87 10.21 11.37 1.43
CA THR A 87 10.67 12.75 1.70
C THR A 87 9.91 13.76 0.80
N PRO A 88 9.32 14.83 1.35
CA PRO A 88 9.52 15.39 2.70
C PRO A 88 8.65 14.82 3.82
N LEU A 89 7.72 13.91 3.52
CA LEU A 89 6.87 13.27 4.53
C LEU A 89 7.64 12.24 5.35
N SER A 90 7.13 11.95 6.55
CA SER A 90 7.48 10.72 7.27
C SER A 90 6.83 9.49 6.62
N TYR A 91 7.32 8.27 6.89
CA TYR A 91 6.65 7.04 6.46
C TYR A 91 5.25 6.94 7.06
N GLY A 92 5.09 7.33 8.33
CA GLY A 92 3.79 7.41 8.97
C GLY A 92 2.83 8.39 8.29
N GLU A 93 3.30 9.52 7.78
CA GLU A 93 2.47 10.47 7.03
C GLU A 93 2.14 9.95 5.63
N TRP A 94 3.12 9.41 4.92
CA TRP A 94 2.92 8.85 3.58
C TRP A 94 1.93 7.68 3.58
N LEU A 95 2.06 6.73 4.52
CA LEU A 95 1.11 5.62 4.65
C LEU A 95 -0.32 6.13 4.96
N LYS A 96 -0.45 7.22 5.71
CA LYS A 96 -1.76 7.85 5.94
C LYS A 96 -2.40 8.30 4.63
N GLU A 97 -1.61 8.95 3.77
CA GLU A 97 -2.09 9.45 2.49
C GLU A 97 -2.44 8.32 1.52
N ILE A 98 -1.70 7.20 1.54
CA ILE A 98 -2.10 5.98 0.83
C ILE A 98 -3.46 5.48 1.31
N ALA A 99 -3.64 5.31 2.63
CA ALA A 99 -4.90 4.83 3.19
C ALA A 99 -6.07 5.78 2.86
N ASN A 100 -5.84 7.09 2.86
CA ASN A 100 -6.83 8.09 2.43
C ASN A 100 -7.19 7.93 0.95
N ARG A 101 -6.21 7.70 0.08
CA ARG A 101 -6.41 7.53 -1.37
C ARG A 101 -7.23 6.28 -1.70
N LEU A 102 -6.93 5.15 -1.04
CA LEU A 102 -7.71 3.92 -1.16
C LEU A 102 -9.18 4.14 -0.77
N ARG A 103 -9.43 4.87 0.34
CA ARG A 103 -10.78 5.22 0.78
C ARG A 103 -11.49 6.18 -0.19
N LEU A 104 -10.77 7.16 -0.72
CA LEU A 104 -11.32 8.10 -1.69
C LEU A 104 -11.85 7.37 -2.92
N ARG A 105 -11.11 6.40 -3.46
CA ARG A 105 -11.55 5.58 -4.59
C ARG A 105 -12.88 4.86 -4.34
N ILE A 106 -13.06 4.30 -3.15
CA ILE A 106 -14.31 3.64 -2.75
C ILE A 106 -15.48 4.61 -2.80
N THR A 107 -15.30 5.83 -2.27
CA THR A 107 -16.36 6.86 -2.26
C THR A 107 -16.71 7.38 -3.66
N GLN A 108 -15.73 7.45 -4.56
CA GLN A 108 -15.93 7.85 -5.95
C GLN A 108 -16.63 6.79 -6.79
N THR A 109 -16.60 5.52 -6.35
CA THR A 109 -17.23 4.36 -7.02
C THR A 109 -18.62 4.03 -6.43
N GLY A 110 -19.21 4.93 -5.61
CA GLY A 110 -20.60 4.84 -5.11
C GLY A 110 -21.66 4.84 -6.24
N PRO A 111 -22.94 4.47 -5.96
CA PRO A 111 -23.85 3.84 -6.93
C PRO A 111 -23.99 4.66 -8.22
N GLY A 112 -23.75 3.96 -9.34
CA GLY A 112 -23.40 4.54 -10.62
C GLY A 112 -24.37 5.58 -11.15
N THR A 113 -23.81 6.56 -11.85
CA THR A 113 -24.59 7.32 -12.83
C THR A 113 -24.95 6.34 -13.95
N PRO A 114 -26.24 6.11 -14.27
CA PRO A 114 -26.59 5.31 -15.42
C PRO A 114 -26.11 6.05 -16.66
N THR A 115 -25.23 5.41 -17.43
CA THR A 115 -24.88 5.86 -18.78
C THR A 115 -26.19 5.96 -19.58
N PRO A 116 -26.56 7.13 -20.12
CA PRO A 116 -27.60 7.19 -21.13
C PRO A 116 -27.11 6.37 -22.33
N GLN A 117 -27.84 5.30 -22.64
CA GLN A 117 -27.60 4.48 -23.80
C GLN A 117 -28.23 5.21 -25.00
N ASP A 118 -27.39 5.74 -25.89
CA ASP A 118 -27.78 6.13 -27.25
C ASP A 118 -27.47 4.99 -28.22
#